data_AF-A0A2C9EJK1-F1
#
_entry.id   AF-A0A2C9EJK1-F1
#
_cell.length_a   1.000
_cell.length_b   1.000
_cell.length_c   1.000
_cell.angle_alpha   90.00
_cell.angle_beta   90.00
_cell.angle_gamma   90.00
#
_symmetry.space_group_name_H-M   'P 1'
#
loop_
_entity.id
_entity.type
_entity.pdbx_description
1 polymer ?
#
loop_
_entity_poly.entity_id
_entity_poly.type
_entity_poly.pdbx_seq_one_letter_code
_entity_poly.pdbx_strand_id
1 'polypeptide(L)'
;MTAKIAYLEISGRLTGKTTRLVKIANDLTTQGKTVIFVTRQTKDLRGRLPGVVVLSDRQAPPDDVNQERAIWIYDEFDWLKSTKVRNGGYYATTASRIRDLRVDTPETDLLLQLIELNGGSYQRHLLIPGVIDEAYYEEARAAYTDEQYRQLILGEFLK
;
A
#
# COMPACT_ATOMS: atom_id res chain seq x y z
N MET A 1 -1.83 10.23 -21.87
CA MET A 1 -2.30 10.75 -20.57
C MET A 1 -1.41 10.14 -19.50
N THR A 2 -0.73 10.98 -18.71
CA THR A 2 0.03 10.54 -17.52
C THR A 2 -0.96 10.02 -16.49
N ALA A 3 -0.72 8.84 -15.92
CA ALA A 3 -1.61 8.26 -14.92
C ALA A 3 -1.64 9.16 -13.66
N LYS A 4 -2.83 9.53 -13.19
CA LYS A 4 -3.00 10.32 -11.96
C LYS A 4 -3.28 9.38 -10.80
N ILE A 5 -2.47 9.43 -9.74
CA ILE A 5 -2.67 8.62 -8.54
C ILE A 5 -3.79 9.26 -7.70
N ALA A 6 -4.74 8.45 -7.20
CA ALA A 6 -5.81 8.94 -6.35
C ALA A 6 -5.37 8.99 -4.88
N TYR A 7 -4.54 8.03 -4.47
CA TYR A 7 -4.04 7.92 -3.11
C TYR A 7 -2.70 7.18 -3.09
N LEU A 8 -1.73 7.74 -2.36
CA LEU A 8 -0.45 7.11 -2.10
C LEU A 8 -0.09 7.29 -0.63
N GLU A 9 0.05 6.18 0.10
CA GLU A 9 0.54 6.15 1.47
C GLU A 9 1.80 5.27 1.58
N ILE A 10 2.85 5.80 2.19
CA ILE A 10 4.08 5.06 2.50
C ILE A 10 4.37 5.29 3.98
N SER A 11 4.15 4.25 4.79
CA SER A 11 4.20 4.32 6.25
C SER A 11 4.80 3.04 6.84
N GLY A 12 5.34 3.11 8.05
CA GLY A 12 5.79 1.93 8.82
C GLY A 12 4.66 0.93 9.12
N ARG A 13 5.02 -0.26 9.62
CA ARG A 13 4.08 -1.30 10.03
C ARG A 13 3.14 -0.80 11.11
N LEU A 14 1.96 -1.42 11.20
CA LEU A 14 0.96 -1.20 12.24
C LEU A 14 0.38 0.23 12.32
N THR A 15 0.58 1.06 11.28
CA THR A 15 0.06 2.44 11.21
C THR A 15 -1.41 2.54 10.79
N GLY A 16 -2.10 1.41 10.57
CA GLY A 16 -3.51 1.36 10.18
C GLY A 16 -3.82 1.49 8.68
N LYS A 17 -2.81 1.37 7.80
CA LYS A 17 -2.94 1.45 6.32
C LYS A 17 -4.11 0.64 5.77
N THR A 18 -4.10 -0.67 6.02
CA THR A 18 -5.13 -1.59 5.53
C THR A 18 -6.53 -1.18 6.02
N THR A 19 -6.67 -0.70 7.26
CA THR A 19 -7.96 -0.23 7.78
C THR A 19 -8.45 1.01 7.04
N ARG A 20 -7.58 1.97 6.71
CA ARG A 20 -7.93 3.13 5.88
C ARG A 20 -8.34 2.70 4.47
N LEU A 21 -7.58 1.81 3.83
CA LEU A 21 -7.91 1.29 2.50
C LEU A 21 -9.24 0.53 2.49
N VAL A 22 -9.53 -0.27 3.53
CA VAL A 22 -10.82 -0.97 3.66
C VAL A 22 -11.97 0.01 3.77
N LYS A 23 -11.82 1.08 4.57
CA LYS A 23 -12.83 2.14 4.66
C LYS A 23 -13.08 2.79 3.30
N ILE A 24 -12.01 3.19 2.61
CA ILE A 24 -12.09 3.78 1.26
C ILE A 24 -12.80 2.83 0.28
N ALA A 25 -12.44 1.55 0.29
CA ALA A 25 -13.06 0.55 -0.59
C ALA A 25 -14.57 0.46 -0.36
N ASN A 26 -14.99 0.36 0.90
CA ASN A 26 -16.41 0.30 1.26
C ASN A 26 -17.15 1.58 0.86
N ASP A 27 -16.57 2.77 1.13
CA ASP A 27 -17.17 4.04 0.75
C ASP A 27 -17.37 4.16 -0.77
N LEU A 28 -16.41 3.68 -1.57
CA LEU A 28 -16.49 3.64 -3.04
C LEU A 28 -17.55 2.65 -3.52
N THR A 29 -17.62 1.46 -2.90
CA THR A 29 -18.64 0.46 -3.23
C THR A 29 -20.05 0.96 -2.89
N THR A 30 -20.23 1.66 -1.77
CA THR A 30 -21.51 2.32 -1.42
C THR A 30 -21.93 3.37 -2.45
N GLN A 31 -20.98 4.00 -3.14
CA GLN A 31 -21.25 4.91 -4.26
C GLN A 31 -21.51 4.19 -5.60
N GLY A 32 -21.66 2.86 -5.58
CA GLY A 32 -21.90 2.04 -6.77
C GLY A 32 -20.68 1.85 -7.67
N LYS A 33 -19.46 2.10 -7.16
CA LYS A 33 -18.23 1.87 -7.93
C LYS A 33 -17.81 0.40 -7.83
N THR A 34 -17.32 -0.14 -8.95
CA THR A 34 -16.64 -1.44 -8.96
C THR A 34 -15.23 -1.27 -8.40
N VAL A 35 -14.91 -1.98 -7.32
CA VAL A 35 -13.61 -1.91 -6.64
C VAL A 35 -12.91 -3.26 -6.71
N ILE A 36 -11.63 -3.23 -7.10
CA ILE A 36 -10.71 -4.37 -7.03
C ILE A 36 -9.68 -4.06 -5.95
N PHE A 37 -9.59 -4.94 -4.95
CA PHE A 37 -8.67 -4.82 -3.82
C PHE A 37 -7.64 -5.95 -3.87
N VAL A 38 -6.36 -5.61 -4.07
CA VAL A 38 -5.26 -6.56 -4.17
C VAL A 38 -4.42 -6.52 -2.91
N THR A 39 -4.18 -7.68 -2.29
CA THR A 39 -3.48 -7.79 -1.01
C THR A 39 -2.85 -9.16 -0.83
N ARG A 40 -1.83 -9.26 0.02
CA ARG A 40 -1.27 -10.55 0.45
C ARG A 40 -2.12 -11.26 1.52
N GLN A 41 -3.05 -10.56 2.17
CA GLN A 41 -3.80 -11.03 3.34
C GLN A 41 -5.29 -11.20 3.05
N THR A 42 -5.64 -11.97 2.00
CA THR A 42 -7.03 -12.06 1.51
C THR A 42 -8.01 -12.71 2.47
N LYS A 43 -7.56 -13.69 3.28
CA LYS A 43 -8.44 -14.48 4.15
C LYS A 43 -9.19 -13.61 5.17
N ASP A 44 -8.48 -12.66 5.79
CA ASP A 44 -9.03 -11.83 6.86
C ASP A 44 -9.81 -10.62 6.32
N LEU A 45 -9.61 -10.27 5.06
CA LEU A 45 -10.14 -9.05 4.47
C LEU A 45 -11.47 -9.23 3.73
N ARG A 46 -11.78 -10.42 3.21
CA ARG A 46 -13.05 -10.67 2.49
C ARG A 46 -14.29 -10.35 3.33
N GLY A 47 -14.27 -10.71 4.62
CA GLY A 47 -15.38 -10.42 5.52
C GLY A 47 -15.60 -8.92 5.79
N ARG A 48 -14.60 -8.08 5.54
CA ARG A 48 -14.64 -6.63 5.77
C ARG A 48 -14.94 -5.82 4.50
N LEU A 49 -15.06 -6.48 3.36
CA LEU A 49 -15.11 -5.87 2.03
C LEU A 49 -16.29 -6.45 1.20
N PRO A 50 -17.54 -6.31 1.67
CA PRO A 50 -18.70 -6.78 0.91
C PRO A 50 -18.84 -6.05 -0.43
N GLY A 51 -19.06 -6.79 -1.52
CA GLY A 51 -19.22 -6.21 -2.86
C GLY A 51 -17.91 -5.76 -3.54
N VAL A 52 -16.76 -6.03 -2.93
CA VAL A 52 -15.43 -5.74 -3.48
C VAL A 52 -14.82 -7.03 -4.03
N VAL A 53 -14.13 -6.92 -5.17
CA VAL A 53 -13.35 -8.03 -5.73
C VAL A 53 -12.00 -8.10 -5.02
N VAL A 54 -11.86 -9.00 -4.04
CA VAL A 54 -10.63 -9.18 -3.27
C VAL A 54 -9.72 -10.23 -3.91
N LEU A 55 -8.54 -9.82 -4.35
CA LEU A 55 -7.56 -10.63 -5.05
C LEU A 55 -6.29 -10.83 -4.24
N SER A 56 -5.74 -12.05 -4.27
CA SER A 56 -4.36 -12.29 -3.82
C SER A 56 -3.35 -11.82 -4.87
N ASP A 57 -2.09 -11.67 -4.49
CA ASP A 57 -1.00 -11.38 -5.44
C ASP A 57 -1.06 -12.34 -6.64
N ARG A 58 -0.99 -11.79 -7.86
CA ARG A 58 -1.07 -12.49 -9.15
C ARG A 58 -2.39 -13.20 -9.47
N GLN A 59 -3.40 -13.10 -8.62
CA GLN A 59 -4.72 -13.64 -8.95
C GLN A 59 -5.37 -12.78 -10.05
N ALA A 60 -5.91 -13.42 -11.08
CA ALA A 60 -6.66 -12.74 -12.11
C ALA A 60 -8.03 -12.27 -11.57
N PRO A 61 -8.50 -11.06 -11.95
CA PRO A 61 -9.89 -10.67 -11.72
C PRO A 61 -10.86 -11.59 -12.47
N PRO A 62 -12.12 -11.72 -12.00
CA PRO A 62 -13.18 -12.39 -12.75
C PRO A 62 -13.42 -11.76 -14.13
N ASP A 63 -13.83 -12.56 -15.11
CA ASP A 63 -13.99 -12.15 -16.50
C ASP A 63 -15.13 -11.14 -16.72
N ASP A 64 -16.14 -11.14 -15.84
CA ASP A 64 -17.29 -10.24 -15.87
C ASP A 64 -16.99 -8.85 -15.31
N VAL A 65 -15.81 -8.65 -14.70
CA VAL A 65 -15.39 -7.37 -14.14
C VAL A 65 -14.67 -6.54 -15.20
N ASN A 66 -15.23 -5.37 -15.54
CA ASN A 66 -14.54 -4.41 -16.39
C ASN A 66 -13.33 -3.79 -15.67
N GLN A 67 -12.15 -4.39 -15.89
CA GLN A 67 -10.90 -4.01 -15.23
C GLN A 67 -10.42 -2.59 -15.55
N GLU A 68 -10.81 -2.04 -16.70
CA GLU A 68 -10.43 -0.68 -17.13
C GLU A 68 -11.24 0.39 -16.42
N ARG A 69 -12.48 0.09 -16.06
CA ARG A 69 -13.39 0.99 -15.35
C ARG A 69 -13.38 0.79 -13.83
N ALA A 70 -12.84 -0.32 -13.36
CA ALA A 70 -12.73 -0.63 -11.94
C ALA A 70 -11.71 0.29 -11.23
N ILE A 71 -11.98 0.60 -9.98
CA ILE A 71 -11.04 1.29 -9.09
C ILE A 71 -10.13 0.25 -8.46
N TRP A 72 -8.82 0.41 -8.65
CA TRP A 72 -7.81 -0.50 -8.12
C TRP A 72 -7.22 0.02 -6.82
N ILE A 73 -7.24 -0.83 -5.80
CA ILE A 73 -6.64 -0.59 -4.49
C ILE A 73 -5.58 -1.67 -4.24
N TYR A 74 -4.34 -1.25 -3.98
CA TYR A 74 -3.22 -2.13 -3.70
C TYR A 74 -2.72 -1.91 -2.25
N ASP A 75 -2.91 -2.92 -1.42
CA ASP A 75 -2.42 -2.97 -0.04
C ASP A 75 -1.07 -3.71 0.04
N GLU A 76 -0.10 -3.09 0.69
CA GLU A 76 1.31 -3.53 0.72
C GLU A 76 1.88 -3.71 -0.69
N PHE A 77 1.62 -2.71 -1.56
CA PHE A 77 1.89 -2.80 -3.00
C PHE A 77 3.35 -3.09 -3.35
N ASP A 78 4.30 -2.66 -2.52
CA ASP A 78 5.74 -2.82 -2.74
C ASP A 78 6.21 -4.26 -2.51
N TRP A 79 5.33 -5.10 -1.95
CA TRP A 79 5.54 -6.53 -1.72
C TRP A 79 4.77 -7.41 -2.71
N LEU A 80 3.90 -6.83 -3.54
CA LEU A 80 3.07 -7.53 -4.51
C LEU A 80 3.79 -7.58 -5.86
N LYS A 81 3.92 -8.78 -6.43
CA LYS A 81 4.54 -8.95 -7.75
C LYS A 81 3.61 -8.59 -8.90
N SER A 82 2.30 -8.45 -8.65
CA SER A 82 1.30 -8.10 -9.65
C SER A 82 0.90 -6.62 -9.66
N THR A 83 1.51 -5.76 -8.83
CA THR A 83 1.15 -4.33 -8.81
C THR A 83 1.40 -3.71 -10.17
N LYS A 84 0.44 -2.90 -10.62
CA LYS A 84 0.55 -2.08 -11.83
C LYS A 84 0.16 -0.66 -11.48
N VAL A 85 0.77 0.30 -12.17
CA VAL A 85 0.29 1.69 -12.17
C VAL A 85 -1.08 1.72 -12.87
N ARG A 86 -2.07 2.31 -12.20
CA ARG A 86 -3.45 2.45 -12.64
C ARG A 86 -3.87 3.89 -12.47
N ASN A 87 -4.49 4.45 -13.50
CA ASN A 87 -5.07 5.78 -13.40
C ASN A 87 -6.18 5.77 -12.34
N GLY A 88 -6.15 6.73 -11.41
CA GLY A 88 -7.04 6.77 -10.25
C GLY A 88 -6.80 5.67 -9.22
N GLY A 89 -5.65 4.98 -9.26
CA GLY A 89 -5.33 3.90 -8.33
C GLY A 89 -5.00 4.38 -6.91
N TYR A 90 -5.23 3.49 -5.94
CA TYR A 90 -4.94 3.69 -4.53
C TYR A 90 -3.85 2.73 -4.11
N TYR A 91 -2.81 3.26 -3.47
CA TYR A 91 -1.60 2.52 -3.13
C TYR A 91 -1.25 2.81 -1.68
N ALA A 92 -1.12 1.77 -0.84
CA ALA A 92 -0.52 1.90 0.47
C ALA A 92 0.52 0.83 0.71
N THR A 93 1.63 1.15 1.34
CA THR A 93 2.67 0.16 1.66
C THR A 93 3.48 0.52 2.89
N THR A 94 4.02 -0.51 3.53
CA THR A 94 5.33 -0.45 4.16
C THR A 94 6.34 -0.77 3.08
N ALA A 95 7.39 0.04 2.90
CA ALA A 95 8.37 -0.22 1.84
C ALA A 95 9.02 -1.61 2.02
N SER A 96 9.26 -2.33 0.93
CA SER A 96 9.84 -3.67 0.94
C SER A 96 11.37 -3.69 1.10
N ARG A 97 12.00 -2.53 0.87
CA ARG A 97 13.41 -2.26 1.11
C ARG A 97 13.67 -0.75 1.20
N ILE A 98 14.86 -0.41 1.67
CA ILE A 98 15.41 0.94 1.54
C ILE A 98 16.08 1.09 0.16
N ARG A 99 15.77 2.17 -0.54
CA ARG A 99 16.26 2.49 -1.89
C ARG A 99 17.44 3.45 -1.86
N ASP A 100 18.34 3.28 -2.80
CA ASP A 100 19.48 4.17 -3.03
C ASP A 100 19.21 5.03 -4.27
N LEU A 101 19.06 6.35 -4.10
CA LEU A 101 18.75 7.27 -5.21
C LEU A 101 19.87 7.38 -6.25
N ARG A 102 21.04 6.79 -6.02
CA ARG A 102 22.11 6.66 -7.04
C ARG A 102 21.89 5.48 -7.98
N VAL A 103 21.00 4.55 -7.62
CA VAL A 103 20.76 3.29 -8.32
C VAL A 103 19.30 3.16 -8.73
N ASP A 104 18.39 3.43 -7.81
CA ASP A 104 16.95 3.31 -7.98
C ASP A 104 16.36 4.56 -8.61
N THR A 105 15.56 4.39 -9.67
CA THR A 105 14.93 5.49 -10.39
C THR A 105 13.44 5.21 -10.61
N PRO A 106 12.61 6.24 -10.91
CA PRO A 106 11.20 6.05 -11.28
C PRO A 106 10.97 5.08 -12.45
N GLU A 107 11.94 4.89 -13.34
CA GLU A 107 11.86 3.96 -14.46
C GLU A 107 12.06 2.50 -14.05
N THR A 108 12.77 2.27 -12.94
CA THR A 108 13.23 0.95 -12.49
C THR A 108 12.62 0.50 -11.17
N ASP A 109 12.04 1.43 -10.40
CA ASP A 109 11.42 1.16 -9.10
C ASP A 109 9.99 1.72 -9.03
N LEU A 110 9.03 0.81 -8.77
CA LEU A 110 7.61 1.12 -8.75
C LEU A 110 7.21 2.16 -7.68
N LEU A 111 7.82 2.12 -6.50
CA LEU A 111 7.49 3.08 -5.43
C LEU A 111 7.94 4.48 -5.84
N LEU A 112 9.15 4.61 -6.40
CA LEU A 112 9.64 5.89 -6.92
C LEU A 112 8.79 6.38 -8.10
N GLN A 113 8.37 5.47 -8.98
CA GLN A 113 7.43 5.77 -10.07
C GLN A 113 6.11 6.34 -9.55
N LEU A 114 5.52 5.72 -8.52
CA LEU A 114 4.26 6.19 -7.94
C LEU A 114 4.42 7.55 -7.25
N ILE A 115 5.56 7.81 -6.60
CA ILE A 115 5.86 9.13 -6.02
C ILE A 115 5.92 10.19 -7.12
N GLU A 116 6.64 9.93 -8.21
CA GLU A 116 6.74 10.86 -9.34
C GLU A 116 5.36 11.16 -9.95
N LEU A 117 4.58 10.10 -10.22
CA LEU A 117 3.22 10.23 -10.77
C LEU A 117 2.25 10.94 -9.80
N ASN A 118 2.54 10.93 -8.50
CA ASN A 118 1.80 11.67 -7.48
C ASN A 118 2.42 13.05 -7.18
N GLY A 119 3.23 13.59 -8.10
CA GLY A 119 3.82 14.92 -7.98
C GLY A 119 4.81 15.07 -6.82
N GLY A 120 5.53 14.00 -6.48
CA GLY A 120 6.49 13.97 -5.37
C GLY A 120 5.85 13.84 -3.98
N SER A 121 4.53 13.73 -3.90
CA SER A 121 3.80 13.72 -2.63
C SER A 121 3.34 12.32 -2.23
N TYR A 122 3.22 12.07 -0.94
CA TYR A 122 2.58 10.87 -0.39
C TYR A 122 2.14 11.14 1.06
N GLN A 123 1.19 10.36 1.54
CA GLN A 123 0.79 10.38 2.94
C GLN A 123 1.75 9.53 3.78
N ARG A 124 2.08 10.02 4.97
CA ARG A 124 2.89 9.31 5.94
C ARG A 124 2.21 9.37 7.30
N HIS A 125 2.05 8.20 7.90
CA HIS A 125 1.52 8.04 9.24
C HIS A 125 2.58 7.41 10.13
N LEU A 126 2.68 7.90 11.35
CA LEU A 126 3.57 7.36 12.38
C LEU A 126 2.75 6.58 13.39
N LEU A 127 3.37 5.57 13.99
CA LEU A 127 2.84 4.99 15.21
C LEU A 127 2.83 6.07 16.29
N ILE A 128 1.67 6.26 16.90
CA ILE A 128 1.47 7.31 17.91
C ILE A 128 1.92 6.73 19.26
N PRO A 129 2.94 7.32 19.92
CA PRO A 129 3.32 6.92 21.27
C PRO A 129 2.11 6.96 22.22
N GLY A 130 1.92 5.91 23.02
CA GLY A 130 0.76 5.75 23.91
C GLY A 130 -0.43 4.99 23.33
N VAL A 131 -0.47 4.79 22.00
CA VAL A 131 -1.34 3.77 21.36
C VAL A 131 -0.59 2.45 21.22
N ILE A 132 0.73 2.54 20.99
CA ILE A 132 1.65 1.41 20.97
C ILE A 132 2.53 1.52 22.23
N ASP A 133 2.70 0.38 22.91
CA ASP A 133 3.52 0.23 24.11
C ASP A 133 4.99 0.58 23.82
N GLU A 134 5.68 1.24 24.75
CA GLU A 134 7.12 1.46 24.66
C GLU A 134 7.88 0.13 24.52
N ALA A 135 7.40 -0.93 25.18
CA ALA A 135 7.94 -2.27 25.07
C ALA A 135 7.99 -2.77 23.61
N TYR A 136 7.02 -2.38 22.77
CA TYR A 136 7.04 -2.75 21.36
C TYR A 136 8.24 -2.18 20.62
N TYR A 137 8.62 -0.93 20.91
CA TYR A 137 9.77 -0.31 20.25
C TYR A 137 11.09 -0.94 20.71
N GLU A 138 11.21 -1.26 22.00
CA GLU A 138 12.37 -1.95 22.55
C GLU A 138 12.51 -3.37 21.98
N GLU A 139 11.42 -4.14 21.94
CA GLU A 139 11.38 -5.47 21.33
C GLU A 139 11.72 -5.40 19.84
N ALA A 140 11.13 -4.46 19.10
CA ALA A 140 11.44 -4.28 17.69
C ALA A 140 12.91 -3.89 17.48
N ARG A 141 13.49 -3.09 18.38
CA ARG A 141 14.90 -2.70 18.30
C ARG A 141 15.85 -3.84 18.61
N ALA A 142 15.47 -4.76 19.50
CA ALA A 142 16.22 -5.97 19.78
C ALA A 142 16.10 -7.03 18.65
N ALA A 143 14.94 -7.09 17.98
CA ALA A 143 14.65 -8.13 16.99
C ALA A 143 15.13 -7.81 15.56
N TYR A 144 15.25 -6.53 15.20
CA TYR A 144 15.58 -6.11 13.84
C TYR A 144 16.96 -5.50 13.73
N THR A 145 17.59 -5.64 12.56
CA THR A 145 18.76 -4.84 12.22
C THR A 145 18.40 -3.36 12.12
N ASP A 146 19.38 -2.46 12.19
CA ASP A 146 19.14 -1.02 12.05
C ASP A 146 18.39 -0.66 10.76
N GLU A 147 18.75 -1.30 9.65
CA GLU A 147 18.11 -1.09 8.35
C GLU A 147 16.65 -1.59 8.37
N GLN A 148 16.40 -2.78 8.91
CA GLN A 148 15.05 -3.32 9.05
C GLN A 148 14.18 -2.48 9.99
N TYR A 149 14.75 -1.94 11.07
CA TYR A 149 14.04 -1.08 11.99
C TYR A 149 13.63 0.23 11.32
N ARG A 150 14.57 0.90 10.62
CA ARG A 150 14.30 2.11 9.84
C ARG A 150 13.21 1.86 8.81
N GLN A 151 13.31 0.76 8.08
CA GLN A 151 12.34 0.36 7.06
C GLN A 151 10.96 0.07 7.65
N LEU A 152 10.88 -0.89 8.57
CA LEU A 152 9.62 -1.49 9.00
C LEU A 152 8.94 -0.67 10.09
N ILE A 153 9.69 -0.07 11.01
CA ILE A 153 9.13 0.64 12.16
C ILE A 153 9.02 2.13 11.86
N LEU A 154 10.12 2.75 11.40
CA LEU A 154 10.11 4.18 11.09
C LEU A 154 9.44 4.49 9.75
N GLY A 155 9.28 3.50 8.86
CA GLY A 155 8.69 3.67 7.53
C GLY A 155 9.63 4.39 6.55
N GLU A 156 10.93 4.33 6.78
CA GLU A 156 11.92 4.85 5.85
C GLU A 156 12.04 3.94 4.62
N PHE A 157 12.32 4.56 3.48
CA PHE A 157 12.44 3.84 2.21
C PHE A 157 13.54 4.41 1.30
N LEU A 158 14.30 5.40 1.78
CA LEU A 158 15.44 6.01 1.10
C LEU A 158 16.66 6.00 2.03
N LYS A 159 17.86 5.86 1.47
CA LYS A 159 19.15 6.09 2.13
C LYS A 159 20.02 7.07 1.36
#